data_AF-A0A534A5X1-F1
#
_entry.id   AF-A0A534A5X1-F1
#
_cell.length_a   1.000
_cell.length_b   1.000
_cell.length_c   1.000
_cell.angle_alpha   90.00
_cell.angle_beta   90.00
_cell.angle_gamma   90.00
#
_symmetry.space_group_name_H-M   'P 1'
#
loop_
_entity.id
_entity.type
_entity.pdbx_description
1 polymer ?
#
loop_
_entity_poly.entity_id
_entity_poly.type
_entity_poly.pdbx_seq_one_letter_code
_entity_poly.pdbx_strand_id
1 'polypeptide(L)'
;MSADTSNAPYAVIVGLGSTGLSCARHLRLRGWRLAVTDTRTAPPQLPALRALDAGITVRTGGLDAALLEGAVCVVASPGVSLAEPFFAEARRRGLTIVGDIELFARAVD
;
A
#
# COMPACT_ATOMS: atom_id res chain seq x y z
N MET A 1 -24.28 -0.11 10.20
CA MET A 1 -23.41 -1.25 10.57
C MET A 1 -22.00 -0.71 10.70
N SER A 2 -21.58 -0.37 11.91
CA SER A 2 -20.23 0.14 12.18
C SER A 2 -19.34 -1.05 12.45
N ALA A 3 -18.58 -1.49 11.44
CA ALA A 3 -17.54 -2.48 11.65
C ALA A 3 -16.45 -1.83 12.51
N ASP A 4 -16.26 -2.36 13.72
CA ASP A 4 -15.17 -2.00 14.61
C ASP A 4 -13.83 -2.19 13.87
N THR A 5 -13.27 -1.08 13.38
CA THR A 5 -12.08 -1.06 12.54
C THR A 5 -10.80 -1.08 13.37
N SER A 6 -10.92 -1.21 14.69
CA SER A 6 -9.81 -1.16 15.66
C SER A 6 -8.78 -2.29 15.48
N ASN A 7 -9.13 -3.39 14.79
CA ASN A 7 -8.22 -4.50 14.52
C ASN A 7 -8.07 -4.88 13.03
N ALA A 8 -8.45 -4.00 12.10
CA ALA A 8 -8.27 -4.27 10.68
C ALA A 8 -6.78 -4.26 10.29
N PRO A 9 -6.29 -5.26 9.52
CA PRO A 9 -4.90 -5.31 9.10
C PRO A 9 -4.55 -4.10 8.23
N TYR A 10 -3.31 -3.61 8.37
CA TYR A 10 -2.84 -2.39 7.71
C TYR A 10 -1.70 -2.71 6.74
N ALA A 11 -1.84 -2.22 5.50
CA ALA A 11 -0.81 -2.35 4.48
C ALA A 11 -0.39 -0.99 3.88
N VAL A 12 0.88 -0.90 3.50
CA VAL A 12 1.43 0.24 2.77
C VAL A 12 1.68 -0.16 1.32
N ILE A 13 1.07 0.54 0.38
CA ILE A 13 1.28 0.31 -1.05
C ILE A 13 2.35 1.28 -1.54
N VAL A 14 3.37 0.75 -2.21
CA VAL A 14 4.46 1.52 -2.80
C VAL A 14 4.22 1.63 -4.31
N GLY A 15 4.00 2.86 -4.76
CA GLY A 15 3.64 3.18 -6.14
C GLY A 15 2.12 3.21 -6.38
N LEU A 16 1.66 4.26 -7.04
CA LEU A 16 0.27 4.56 -7.39
C LEU A 16 0.11 4.68 -8.91
N GLY A 17 0.56 3.63 -9.62
CA GLY A 17 0.17 3.35 -11.00
C GLY A 17 -1.09 2.49 -11.08
N SER A 18 -1.36 1.91 -12.25
CA SER A 18 -2.51 1.01 -12.45
C SER A 18 -2.48 -0.19 -11.50
N THR A 19 -1.31 -0.80 -11.31
CA THR A 19 -1.12 -1.91 -10.37
C THR A 19 -1.40 -1.49 -8.93
N GLY A 20 -0.77 -0.40 -8.45
CA GLY A 20 -0.99 0.10 -7.08
C GLY A 20 -2.45 0.42 -6.78
N LEU A 21 -3.19 1.02 -7.73
CA LEU A 21 -4.62 1.24 -7.59
C LEU A 21 -5.42 -0.07 -7.54
N SER A 22 -5.05 -1.07 -8.35
CA SER A 22 -5.68 -2.39 -8.33
C SER A 22 -5.49 -3.07 -6.98
N CYS A 23 -4.27 -3.07 -6.44
CA CYS A 23 -3.97 -3.57 -5.10
C CYS A 23 -4.76 -2.83 -4.01
N ALA A 24 -4.89 -1.49 -4.12
CA ALA A 24 -5.67 -0.69 -3.18
C ALA A 24 -7.15 -1.09 -3.18
N ARG A 25 -7.76 -1.24 -4.35
CA ARG A 25 -9.15 -1.71 -4.48
C ARG A 25 -9.31 -3.09 -3.86
N HIS A 26 -8.42 -4.01 -4.19
CA HIS A 26 -8.48 -5.40 -3.73
C HIS A 26 -8.42 -5.52 -2.20
N LEU A 27 -7.50 -4.79 -1.57
CA LEU A 27 -7.34 -4.78 -0.12
C LEU A 27 -8.47 -4.02 0.59
N ARG A 28 -8.95 -2.91 0.03
CA ARG A 28 -10.11 -2.18 0.59
C ARG A 28 -11.37 -3.02 0.60
N LEU A 29 -11.63 -3.78 -0.46
CA LEU A 29 -12.75 -4.71 -0.52
C LEU A 29 -12.70 -5.80 0.59
N ARG A 30 -11.50 -6.09 1.11
CA ARG A 30 -11.28 -7.04 2.22
C ARG A 30 -11.24 -6.37 3.60
N GLY A 31 -11.58 -5.09 3.68
CA GLY A 31 -11.62 -4.34 4.94
C GLY A 31 -10.25 -3.92 5.48
N TRP A 32 -9.19 -3.99 4.67
CA TRP A 32 -7.86 -3.56 5.10
C TRP A 32 -7.77 -2.04 5.23
N ARG A 33 -7.03 -1.59 6.24
CA ARG A 33 -6.52 -0.22 6.32
C ARG A 33 -5.36 -0.11 5.33
N LEU A 34 -5.24 1.05 4.69
CA LEU A 34 -4.22 1.31 3.67
C LEU A 34 -3.65 2.72 3.76
N ALA A 35 -2.38 2.82 3.42
CA ALA A 35 -1.71 4.05 3.03
C ALA A 35 -0.93 3.81 1.73
N VAL A 36 -0.63 4.89 1.02
CA VAL A 36 0.11 4.84 -0.24
C VAL A 36 1.29 5.79 -0.18
N THR A 37 2.44 5.34 -0.66
CA THR A 37 3.61 6.19 -0.87
C THR A 37 4.10 6.07 -2.31
N ASP A 38 4.49 7.18 -2.93
CA ASP A 38 4.95 7.22 -4.32
C ASP A 38 6.11 8.21 -4.49
N THR A 39 7.12 7.83 -5.26
CA THR A 39 8.28 8.69 -5.57
C THR A 39 7.91 9.89 -6.43
N ARG A 40 6.84 9.78 -7.23
CA ARG A 40 6.32 10.89 -8.05
C ARG A 40 5.55 11.85 -7.19
N THR A 41 5.68 13.14 -7.48
CA THR A 41 4.90 14.21 -6.84
C THR A 41 3.41 14.16 -7.22
N ALA A 42 3.11 13.77 -8.45
CA ALA A 42 1.76 13.62 -8.98
C ALA A 42 1.58 12.25 -9.65
N PRO A 43 1.34 11.17 -8.89
CA PRO A 43 1.12 9.86 -9.47
C PRO A 43 -0.21 9.80 -10.25
N PRO A 44 -0.26 9.05 -11.37
CA PRO A 44 -1.35 9.11 -12.34
C PRO A 44 -2.70 8.67 -11.78
N GLN A 45 -2.71 7.77 -10.78
CA GLN A 45 -3.93 7.23 -10.20
C GLN A 45 -4.37 7.92 -8.90
N LEU A 46 -3.76 9.05 -8.53
CA LEU A 46 -4.17 9.81 -7.34
C LEU A 46 -5.66 10.19 -7.34
N PRO A 47 -6.24 10.72 -8.44
CA PRO A 47 -7.66 11.06 -8.47
C PRO A 47 -8.55 9.84 -8.27
N ALA A 48 -8.20 8.72 -8.90
CA ALA A 48 -8.96 7.47 -8.80
C ALA A 48 -8.89 6.85 -7.40
N LEU A 49 -7.74 6.96 -6.72
CA LEU A 49 -7.59 6.54 -5.32
C LEU A 49 -8.43 7.40 -4.38
N ARG A 50 -8.47 8.71 -4.60
CA ARG A 50 -9.32 9.63 -3.80
C ARG A 50 -10.81 9.36 -4.00
N ALA A 51 -11.21 8.98 -5.21
CA ALA A 51 -12.58 8.54 -5.48
C ALA A 51 -12.90 7.18 -4.85
N LEU A 52 -11.91 6.29 -4.72
CA LEU A 52 -12.07 5.00 -4.03
C LEU A 52 -12.30 5.20 -2.52
N ASP A 53 -11.42 5.97 -1.88
CA ASP A 53 -11.52 6.33 -0.46
C ASP A 53 -10.65 7.55 -0.17
N ALA A 54 -11.30 8.69 0.11
CA ALA A 54 -10.61 9.93 0.43
C ALA A 54 -9.80 9.85 1.74
N GLY A 55 -10.15 8.93 2.64
CA GLY A 55 -9.48 8.68 3.92
C GLY A 55 -8.17 7.89 3.81
N ILE A 56 -7.80 7.37 2.64
CA ILE A 56 -6.49 6.75 2.43
C ILE A 56 -5.40 7.82 2.55
N THR A 57 -4.46 7.64 3.48
CA THR A 57 -3.26 8.49 3.57
C THR A 57 -2.39 8.29 2.34
N VAL A 58 -1.95 9.39 1.71
CA VAL A 58 -1.05 9.36 0.55
C VAL A 58 0.12 10.29 0.77
N ARG A 59 1.34 9.80 0.57
CA ARG A 59 2.59 10.57 0.55
C ARG A 59 3.23 10.48 -0.83
N THR A 60 3.63 11.62 -1.38
CA THR A 60 4.13 11.75 -2.75
C THR A 60 5.45 12.51 -2.76
N GLY A 61 6.23 12.35 -3.82
CA GLY A 61 7.57 12.97 -3.94
C GLY A 61 8.66 12.22 -3.18
N GLY A 62 8.38 10.99 -2.73
CA GLY A 62 9.32 10.18 -1.96
C GLY A 62 8.66 8.95 -1.34
N LEU A 63 9.47 8.07 -0.77
CA LEU A 63 9.00 6.91 -0.01
C LEU A 63 9.05 7.22 1.49
N ASP A 64 7.88 7.43 2.11
CA ASP A 64 7.76 7.83 3.51
C ASP A 64 7.67 6.62 4.45
N ALA A 65 8.79 6.30 5.10
CA ALA A 65 8.88 5.17 6.03
C ALA A 65 8.04 5.36 7.31
N ALA A 66 7.58 6.59 7.63
CA ALA A 66 6.68 6.80 8.76
C ALA A 66 5.33 6.09 8.55
N LEU A 67 4.94 5.83 7.30
CA LEU A 67 3.73 5.07 6.99
C LEU A 67 3.82 3.60 7.39
N LEU A 68 5.02 3.06 7.64
CA LEU A 68 5.21 1.67 8.07
C LEU A 68 4.74 1.41 9.51
N GLU A 69 4.44 2.47 10.27
CA GLU A 69 4.01 2.36 11.67
C GLU A 69 2.67 1.60 11.78
N GLY A 70 2.68 0.50 12.54
CA GLY A 70 1.53 -0.39 12.70
C GLY A 70 1.17 -1.22 11.44
N ALA A 71 1.96 -1.13 10.37
CA ALA A 71 1.73 -1.94 9.17
C ALA A 71 2.11 -3.40 9.44
N VAL A 72 1.44 -4.32 8.75
CA VAL A 72 1.80 -5.75 8.76
C VAL A 72 2.36 -6.20 7.41
N CYS A 73 2.14 -5.41 6.36
CA CYS A 73 2.53 -5.72 5.00
C CYS A 73 2.87 -4.48 4.17
N VAL A 74 3.82 -4.63 3.26
CA VAL A 74 4.13 -3.68 2.19
C VAL A 74 3.84 -4.35 0.85
N VAL A 75 3.10 -3.66 -0.03
CA VAL A 75 2.85 -4.11 -1.40
C VAL A 75 3.70 -3.28 -2.35
N ALA A 76 4.66 -3.91 -3.02
CA ALA A 76 5.56 -3.26 -3.96
C ALA A 76 5.01 -3.36 -5.39
N SER A 77 4.77 -2.21 -6.04
CA SER A 77 4.39 -2.19 -7.46
C SER A 77 5.58 -2.53 -8.37
N PRO A 78 5.36 -3.24 -9.51
CA PRO A 78 6.40 -3.50 -10.51
C PRO A 78 6.90 -2.17 -11.09
N GLY A 79 8.13 -1.79 -10.74
CA GLY A 79 8.71 -0.51 -11.18
C GLY A 79 9.36 0.30 -10.05
N VAL A 80 9.16 -0.09 -8.79
CA VAL A 80 9.91 0.47 -7.66
C VAL A 80 11.07 -0.46 -7.30
N SER A 81 12.27 0.10 -7.20
CA SER A 81 13.46 -0.67 -6.82
C SER A 81 13.35 -1.16 -5.38
N LEU A 82 13.50 -2.46 -5.16
CA LEU A 82 13.52 -3.05 -3.81
C LEU A 82 14.79 -2.72 -3.00
N ALA A 83 15.74 -2.01 -3.62
CA ALA A 83 16.95 -1.49 -3.00
C ALA A 83 16.73 -0.12 -2.33
N GLU A 84 15.56 0.51 -2.48
CA GLU A 84 15.24 1.76 -1.80
C GLU A 84 15.35 1.60 -0.27
N PRO A 85 15.88 2.61 0.46
CA PRO A 85 16.02 2.58 1.92
C PRO A 85 14.70 2.23 2.64
N PHE A 86 13.57 2.62 2.05
CA PHE A 86 12.23 2.27 2.52
C PHE A 86 12.04 0.76 2.71
N PHE A 87 12.48 -0.07 1.75
CA PHE A 87 12.32 -1.52 1.86
C PHE A 87 13.32 -2.15 2.81
N ALA A 88 14.51 -1.55 2.98
CA ALA A 88 15.44 -1.98 4.02
C ALA A 88 14.82 -1.77 5.42
N GLU A 89 14.19 -0.62 5.64
CA GLU A 89 13.47 -0.33 6.88
C GLU A 89 12.27 -1.25 7.10
N ALA A 90 11.47 -1.53 6.06
CA ALA A 90 10.36 -2.49 6.15
C ALA A 90 10.84 -3.89 6.56
N ARG A 91 11.96 -4.37 6.00
CA ARG A 91 12.58 -5.64 6.40
C ARG A 91 13.09 -5.60 7.83
N ARG A 92 13.72 -4.50 8.25
CA ARG A 92 14.21 -4.31 9.64
C ARG A 92 13.07 -4.39 10.65
N ARG A 93 11.88 -3.92 10.28
CA ARG A 93 10.65 -4.00 11.08
C ARG A 93 9.95 -5.37 11.02
N GLY A 94 10.46 -6.33 10.26
CA GLY A 94 9.86 -7.66 10.11
C GLY A 94 8.59 -7.68 9.27
N LEU A 95 8.36 -6.66 8.42
CA LEU A 95 7.17 -6.57 7.60
C LEU A 95 7.25 -7.53 6.41
N THR A 96 6.10 -8.14 6.08
CA THR A 96 5.99 -8.92 4.85
C THR A 96 6.00 -7.97 3.65
N ILE A 97 6.92 -8.17 2.71
CA ILE A 97 6.95 -7.43 1.44
C ILE A 97 6.48 -8.37 0.33
N VAL A 98 5.40 -8.00 -0.35
CA VAL A 98 4.81 -8.78 -1.45
C VAL A 98 4.71 -7.95 -2.72
N GLY A 99 4.76 -8.62 -3.87
CA GLY A 99 4.37 -8.03 -5.15
C GLY A 99 2.85 -8.10 -5.38
N ASP A 100 2.39 -7.51 -6.47
CA ASP A 100 1.01 -7.60 -6.93
C ASP A 100 0.60 -9.04 -7.28
N ILE A 101 1.44 -9.78 -8.01
CA ILE A 101 1.18 -11.18 -8.37
C ILE A 101 0.95 -12.03 -7.11
N GLU A 102 1.85 -11.91 -6.12
CA GLU A 102 1.75 -12.66 -4.87
C GLU A 102 0.53 -12.22 -4.04
N LEU A 103 0.23 -10.92 -3.97
CA LEU A 103 -0.96 -10.41 -3.31
C LEU A 103 -2.23 -11.03 -3.90
N PHE A 104 -2.34 -11.09 -5.23
CA PHE A 104 -3.51 -11.64 -5.90
C PHE A 104 -3.56 -13.17 -5.84
N ALA A 105 -2.42 -13.86 -5.89
CA ALA A 105 -2.36 -15.32 -5.76
C ALA A 105 -2.91 -15.80 -4.41
N ARG A 106 -2.52 -15.14 -3.30
CA ARG A 106 -3.01 -15.45 -1.94
C ARG A 106 -4.50 -15.19 -1.74
N ALA A 107 -5.17 -14.58 -2.71
CA ALA A 107 -6.58 -14.25 -2.65
C ALA A 107 -7.48 -15.24 -3.42
N VAL A 108 -6.89 -16.27 -4.05
CA VAL A 108 -7.58 -17.32 -4.81
C VAL A 108 -7.74 -18.61 -3.97
N ASP A 109 -7.20 -18.65 -2.76
CA ASP A 109 -7.33 -19.76 -1.80
C ASP A 109 -8.58 -19.63 -0.91
#